data_AF-A0A660MJZ7-F1
#
_entry.id   AF-A0A660MJZ7-F1
#
_cell.length_a   1.000
_cell.length_b   1.000
_cell.length_c   1.000
_cell.angle_alpha   90.00
_cell.angle_beta   90.00
_cell.angle_gamma   90.00
#
_symmetry.space_group_name_H-M   'P 1'
#
loop_
_entity.id
_entity.type
_entity.pdbx_description
1 polymer ?
#
loop_
_entity_poly.entity_id
_entity_poly.type
_entity_poly.pdbx_seq_one_letter_code
_entity_poly.pdbx_strand_id
1 'polypeptide(L)'
;MNTYETADYFRQPLLKRAHDIYSLFLVGALIGWLTIPAGSVLALAAWRRTQDATLASHFRFQAFSTLWMLMAVALGIAAFFALRAFADPVICPLNRVFLPPRWSTLFVVFYGMALYALWLARFWRGYKLLSRGVGIKNPFTPGLPRGL
;
A
#
# COMPACT_ATOMS: atom_id res chain seq x y z
N MET A 1 8.20 32.70 11.30
CA MET A 1 8.06 31.58 10.35
C MET A 1 7.61 32.21 9.04
N ASN A 2 8.50 32.34 8.06
CA ASN A 2 8.14 33.02 6.80
C ASN A 2 7.14 32.15 6.03
N THR A 3 6.00 32.73 5.71
CA THR A 3 4.98 32.17 4.83
C THR A 3 5.59 31.99 3.44
N TYR A 4 5.57 30.76 2.94
CA TYR A 4 6.07 30.37 1.63
C TYR A 4 5.21 31.03 0.54
N GLU A 5 5.82 31.89 -0.28
CA GLU A 5 5.15 32.45 -1.46
C GLU A 5 5.56 31.69 -2.71
N THR A 6 4.64 31.50 -3.66
CA THR A 6 4.89 30.81 -4.94
C THR A 6 6.03 31.45 -5.74
N ALA A 7 6.30 32.74 -5.51
CA ALA A 7 7.41 33.48 -6.11
C ALA A 7 8.79 33.01 -5.62
N ASP A 8 8.91 32.47 -4.40
CA ASP A 8 10.17 31.96 -3.85
C ASP A 8 10.64 30.68 -4.54
N TYR A 9 9.71 29.93 -5.13
CA TYR A 9 9.98 28.72 -5.91
C TYR A 9 10.95 28.98 -7.06
N PHE A 10 10.80 30.10 -7.77
CA PHE A 10 11.63 30.43 -8.93
C PHE A 10 12.92 31.17 -8.56
N ARG A 11 12.98 31.77 -7.37
CA ARG A 11 14.11 32.60 -6.91
C ARG A 11 15.16 31.78 -6.15
N GLN A 12 14.79 30.61 -5.61
CA GLN A 12 15.67 29.79 -4.77
C GLN A 12 15.91 28.41 -5.41
N PRO A 13 17.05 28.17 -6.08
CA PRO A 13 17.28 26.93 -6.85
C PRO A 13 17.31 25.66 -5.99
N LEU A 14 17.79 25.74 -4.75
CA LEU A 14 17.77 24.60 -3.83
C LEU A 14 16.36 24.25 -3.35
N LEU A 15 15.53 25.28 -3.10
CA LEU A 15 14.14 25.12 -2.70
C LEU A 15 13.31 24.51 -3.84
N LYS A 16 13.51 25.00 -5.07
CA LYS A 16 12.95 24.43 -6.29
C LYS A 16 13.30 22.94 -6.41
N ARG A 17 14.59 22.60 -6.28
CA ARG A 17 15.06 21.22 -6.37
C ARG A 17 14.43 20.33 -5.30
N ALA A 18 14.30 20.80 -4.06
CA ALA A 18 13.65 20.05 -2.99
C ALA A 18 12.17 19.76 -3.32
N HIS A 19 11.45 20.77 -3.82
CA HIS A 19 10.06 20.63 -4.24
C HIS A 19 9.91 19.68 -5.45
N ASP A 20 10.77 19.79 -6.47
CA ASP A 20 10.79 18.88 -7.62
C ASP A 20 10.99 17.42 -7.17
N ILE A 21 11.90 17.19 -6.22
CA ILE A 21 12.15 15.86 -5.64
C ILE A 21 10.92 15.33 -4.88
N TYR A 22 10.29 16.15 -4.04
CA TYR A 22 9.04 15.77 -3.36
C TYR A 22 7.92 15.45 -4.35
N SER A 23 7.76 16.26 -5.39
CA SER A 23 6.79 16.04 -6.46
C SER A 23 7.06 14.74 -7.20
N LEU A 24 8.32 14.41 -7.50
CA LEU A 24 8.68 13.15 -8.13
C LEU A 24 8.32 11.94 -7.25
N PHE A 25 8.63 11.99 -5.95
CA PHE A 25 8.24 10.94 -5.01
C PHE A 25 6.72 10.78 -4.92
N LEU A 26 5.98 11.89 -4.88
CA LEU A 26 4.52 11.86 -4.83
C LEU A 26 3.92 11.27 -6.11
N VAL A 27 4.40 11.69 -7.28
CA VAL A 27 3.96 11.16 -8.58
C VAL A 27 4.26 9.67 -8.68
N GLY A 28 5.47 9.24 -8.31
CA GLY A 28 5.84 7.82 -8.29
C GLY A 28 4.94 6.99 -7.39
N ALA A 29 4.61 7.50 -6.20
CA ALA A 29 3.66 6.85 -5.31
C ALA A 29 2.26 6.76 -5.94
N LEU A 30 1.74 7.86 -6.50
CA LEU A 30 0.41 7.89 -7.14
C LEU A 30 0.30 6.89 -8.28
N ILE A 31 1.31 6.83 -9.17
CA ILE A 31 1.35 5.85 -10.26
C ILE A 31 1.30 4.43 -9.69
N GLY A 32 2.15 4.13 -8.70
CA GLY A 32 2.13 2.83 -8.03
C GLY A 32 0.76 2.47 -7.47
N TRP A 33 0.11 3.41 -6.78
CA TRP A 33 -1.24 3.21 -6.23
C TRP A 33 -2.31 2.99 -7.30
N LEU A 34 -2.24 3.66 -8.45
CA LEU A 34 -3.21 3.51 -9.54
C LEU A 34 -3.09 2.18 -10.29
N THR A 35 -1.88 1.58 -10.34
CA THR A 35 -1.71 0.27 -10.99
C THR A 35 -2.48 -0.86 -10.29
N ILE A 36 -2.70 -0.73 -8.98
CA ILE A 36 -3.39 -1.73 -8.16
C ILE A 36 -4.87 -1.91 -8.55
N PRO A 37 -5.72 -0.86 -8.52
CA PRO A 37 -7.11 -0.98 -8.96
C PRO A 37 -7.20 -1.29 -10.46
N ALA A 38 -6.30 -0.73 -11.28
CA ALA A 38 -6.27 -1.02 -12.72
C ALA A 38 -6.05 -2.52 -12.99
N GLY A 39 -5.04 -3.13 -12.37
CA GLY A 39 -4.79 -4.57 -12.47
C GLY A 39 -5.97 -5.42 -11.99
N SER A 40 -6.69 -4.96 -10.96
CA SER A 40 -7.87 -5.67 -10.43
C SER A 40 -9.05 -5.63 -11.40
N VAL A 41 -9.30 -4.49 -12.03
CA VAL A 41 -10.33 -4.33 -13.07
C VAL A 41 -10.00 -5.18 -14.29
N LEU A 42 -8.73 -5.18 -14.73
CA LEU A 42 -8.27 -6.01 -15.83
C LEU A 42 -8.43 -7.50 -15.51
N ALA A 43 -8.08 -7.93 -14.30
CA ALA A 43 -8.28 -9.30 -13.85
C ALA A 43 -9.77 -9.69 -13.82
N LEU A 44 -10.65 -8.80 -13.34
CA LEU A 44 -12.09 -9.03 -13.34
C LEU A 44 -12.64 -9.18 -14.77
N ALA A 45 -12.18 -8.33 -15.70
CA ALA A 45 -12.57 -8.40 -17.10
C ALA A 45 -12.07 -9.70 -17.77
N ALA A 46 -10.83 -10.12 -17.49
CA ALA A 46 -10.24 -11.35 -18.01
C ALA A 46 -10.94 -12.60 -17.45
N TRP A 47 -11.28 -12.61 -16.15
CA TRP A 47 -12.03 -13.69 -15.53
C TRP A 47 -13.35 -13.98 -16.25
N ARG A 48 -14.12 -12.93 -16.60
CA ARG A 48 -15.42 -13.09 -17.29
C ARG A 48 -15.33 -13.77 -18.66
N ARG A 49 -14.14 -13.80 -19.27
CA ARG A 49 -13.90 -14.35 -20.62
C ARG A 49 -13.19 -15.70 -20.59
N THR A 50 -12.66 -16.12 -19.44
CA THR A 50 -11.83 -17.32 -19.35
C THR A 50 -12.67 -18.56 -19.07
N GLN A 51 -12.39 -19.64 -19.79
CA GLN A 51 -13.01 -20.96 -19.58
C GLN A 51 -12.10 -21.91 -18.79
N ASP A 52 -10.79 -21.61 -18.75
CA ASP A 52 -9.81 -22.41 -18.00
C ASP A 52 -9.94 -22.15 -16.49
N ALA A 53 -10.26 -23.21 -15.73
CA ALA A 53 -10.42 -23.16 -14.29
C ALA A 53 -9.14 -22.71 -13.55
N THR A 54 -7.96 -23.07 -14.07
CA THR A 54 -6.67 -22.66 -13.53
C THR A 54 -6.49 -21.16 -13.68
N LEU A 55 -6.68 -20.62 -14.88
CA LEU A 55 -6.58 -19.17 -15.13
C LEU A 55 -7.66 -18.39 -14.37
N ALA A 56 -8.89 -18.91 -14.30
CA ALA A 56 -9.98 -18.30 -13.55
C ALA A 56 -9.64 -18.11 -12.07
N SER A 57 -8.95 -19.09 -11.46
CA SER A 57 -8.51 -19.00 -10.07
C SER A 57 -7.50 -17.86 -9.84
N HIS A 58 -6.59 -17.62 -10.79
CA HIS A 58 -5.62 -16.51 -10.74
C HIS A 58 -6.29 -15.16 -10.91
N PHE A 59 -7.19 -15.03 -11.87
CA PHE A 59 -7.91 -13.76 -12.08
C PHE A 59 -8.82 -13.40 -10.90
N ARG A 60 -9.50 -14.39 -10.29
CA ARG A 60 -10.23 -14.17 -9.03
C ARG A 60 -9.28 -13.70 -7.92
N PHE A 61 -8.13 -14.33 -7.75
CA PHE A 61 -7.17 -13.92 -6.73
C PHE A 61 -6.68 -12.47 -6.94
N GLN A 62 -6.35 -12.10 -8.18
CA GLN A 62 -5.91 -10.74 -8.52
C GLN A 62 -7.02 -9.71 -8.27
N ALA A 63 -8.24 -9.97 -8.76
CA ALA A 63 -9.37 -9.05 -8.63
C ALA A 63 -9.75 -8.77 -7.16
N PHE A 64 -9.71 -9.79 -6.30
CA PHE A 64 -10.11 -9.67 -4.89
C PHE A 64 -8.95 -9.31 -3.95
N SER A 65 -7.69 -9.39 -4.39
CA SER A 65 -6.54 -9.00 -3.56
C SER A 65 -6.56 -7.53 -3.15
N THR A 66 -7.09 -6.65 -4.00
CA THR A 66 -7.21 -5.21 -3.69
C THR A 66 -8.20 -4.95 -2.57
N LEU A 67 -9.30 -5.70 -2.48
CA LEU A 67 -10.28 -5.56 -1.39
C LEU A 67 -9.65 -5.90 -0.03
N TRP A 68 -8.88 -6.98 0.04
CA TRP A 68 -8.18 -7.34 1.27
C TRP A 68 -7.19 -6.27 1.73
N MET A 69 -6.57 -5.58 0.77
CA MET A 69 -5.53 -4.61 1.07
C MET A 69 -6.11 -3.25 1.39
N LEU A 70 -7.25 -2.89 0.79
CA LEU A 70 -8.08 -1.79 1.28
C LEU A 70 -8.53 -2.04 2.73
N MET A 71 -8.98 -3.25 3.04
CA MET A 71 -9.37 -3.60 4.41
C MET A 71 -8.19 -3.51 5.38
N ALA A 72 -7.00 -4.01 5.00
CA ALA A 72 -5.80 -3.89 5.81
C ALA A 72 -5.37 -2.42 6.01
N VAL A 73 -5.41 -1.61 4.96
CA VAL A 73 -5.15 -0.16 5.06
C VAL A 73 -6.15 0.51 6.02
N ALA A 74 -7.45 0.21 5.91
CA ALA A 74 -8.47 0.76 6.80
C ALA A 74 -8.22 0.37 8.26
N LEU A 75 -7.85 -0.89 8.51
CA LEU A 75 -7.46 -1.37 9.85
C LEU A 75 -6.20 -0.65 10.37
N GLY A 76 -5.21 -0.42 9.51
CA GLY A 76 -4.03 0.38 9.85
C GLY A 76 -4.36 1.82 10.22
N ILE A 77 -5.26 2.47 9.47
CA ILE A 77 -5.73 3.82 9.77
C ILE A 77 -6.44 3.85 11.13
N ALA A 78 -7.35 2.90 11.38
CA ALA A 78 -8.06 2.80 12.66
C ALA A 78 -7.09 2.57 13.83
N ALA A 79 -6.12 1.67 13.67
CA ALA A 79 -5.09 1.40 14.68
C ALA A 79 -4.19 2.62 14.93
N PHE A 80 -3.83 3.36 13.89
CA PHE A 80 -3.08 4.61 14.04
C PHE A 80 -3.83 5.63 14.90
N PHE A 81 -5.12 5.85 14.62
CA PHE A 81 -5.93 6.77 15.42
C PHE A 81 -6.10 6.29 16.87
N ALA A 82 -6.29 4.98 17.08
CA ALA A 82 -6.36 4.41 18.42
C ALA A 82 -5.04 4.60 19.20
N LEU A 83 -3.89 4.29 18.60
CA LEU A 83 -2.58 4.52 19.21
C LEU A 83 -2.35 5.99 19.54
N ARG A 84 -2.76 6.89 18.63
CA ARG A 84 -2.63 8.33 18.82
C ARG A 84 -3.54 8.87 19.92
N ALA A 85 -4.71 8.29 20.10
CA ALA A 85 -5.66 8.70 21.14
C ALA A 85 -5.29 8.15 22.53
N PHE A 86 -4.78 6.92 22.60
CA PHE A 86 -4.62 6.21 23.89
C PHE A 86 -3.18 5.96 24.31
N ALA A 87 -2.26 5.67 23.39
CA ALA A 87 -0.88 5.31 23.73
C ALA A 87 0.06 6.53 23.72
N ASP A 88 -0.07 7.38 22.69
CA ASP A 88 0.79 8.56 22.55
C ASP A 88 0.71 9.53 23.74
N PRO A 89 -0.47 9.85 24.32
CA PRO A 89 -0.55 10.80 25.44
C PRO A 89 0.08 10.28 26.74
N VAL A 90 0.13 8.96 26.92
CA VAL A 90 0.70 8.31 28.11
C VAL A 90 2.24 8.30 28.04
N ILE A 91 2.80 8.18 26.83
CA ILE A 91 4.22 7.88 26.63
C ILE A 91 5.01 9.10 26.12
N CYS A 92 4.35 10.02 25.41
CA CYS A 92 4.93 11.25 24.88
C CYS A 92 4.04 12.44 25.26
N PRO A 93 4.26 13.08 26.43
CA PRO A 93 3.53 14.29 26.78
C PRO A 93 3.69 15.34 25.67
N LEU A 94 2.59 16.03 25.35
CA LEU A 94 2.36 16.89 24.18
C LEU A 94 3.46 17.92 23.85
N ASN A 95 4.37 18.16 24.80
CA ASN A 95 5.38 19.22 24.77
C ASN A 95 6.71 18.78 24.13
N ARG A 96 6.87 17.51 23.72
CA ARG A 96 8.06 17.01 23.01
C ARG A 96 7.67 16.50 21.62
N VAL A 97 7.84 17.37 20.61
CA VAL A 97 7.41 17.10 19.23
C VAL A 97 8.30 16.06 18.52
N PHE A 98 9.52 15.81 19.00
CA PHE A 98 10.52 15.02 18.26
C PHE A 98 11.16 13.83 18.99
N LEU A 99 11.01 13.68 20.32
CA LEU A 99 11.70 12.61 21.06
C LEU A 99 10.91 12.15 22.30
N PRO A 100 10.65 10.83 22.47
CA PRO A 100 10.89 9.72 21.53
C PRO A 100 9.87 9.69 20.36
N PRO A 101 10.13 8.95 19.25
CA PRO A 101 9.17 8.78 18.18
C PRO A 101 7.88 8.15 18.73
N ARG A 102 6.74 8.78 18.44
CA ARG A 102 5.43 8.33 18.90
C ARG A 102 5.16 6.90 18.42
N TRP A 103 4.48 6.12 19.25
CA TRP A 103 4.10 4.75 18.91
C TRP A 103 3.22 4.72 17.67
N SER A 104 2.33 5.70 17.51
CA SER A 104 1.53 5.85 16.29
C SER A 104 2.40 6.05 15.02
N THR A 105 3.50 6.80 15.12
CA THR A 105 4.43 7.03 14.00
C THR A 105 5.22 5.77 13.67
N LEU A 106 5.79 5.09 14.67
CA LEU A 106 6.50 3.83 14.46
C LEU A 106 5.56 2.78 13.86
N PHE A 107 4.33 2.68 14.39
CA PHE A 107 3.31 1.79 13.88
C PHE A 107 3.05 2.02 12.39
N VAL A 108 2.82 3.26 11.95
CA VAL A 108 2.55 3.55 10.52
C VAL A 108 3.71 3.10 9.63
N VAL A 109 4.96 3.35 10.05
CA VAL A 109 6.14 2.94 9.28
C VAL A 109 6.22 1.42 9.17
N PHE A 110 6.19 0.71 10.30
CA PHE A 110 6.32 -0.76 10.31
C PHE A 110 5.12 -1.44 9.66
N TYR A 111 3.90 -0.97 9.92
CA TYR A 111 2.67 -1.50 9.35
C TYR A 111 2.64 -1.29 7.83
N GLY A 112 3.00 -0.10 7.36
CA GLY A 112 3.11 0.19 5.93
C GLY A 112 4.14 -0.70 5.23
N MET A 113 5.33 -0.86 5.82
CA MET A 113 6.37 -1.76 5.28
C MET A 113 5.89 -3.22 5.25
N ALA A 114 5.25 -3.69 6.33
CA ALA A 114 4.73 -5.05 6.41
C ALA A 114 3.64 -5.32 5.37
N LEU A 115 2.71 -4.37 5.18
CA LEU A 115 1.67 -4.48 4.14
C LEU A 115 2.28 -4.51 2.74
N TYR A 116 3.27 -3.67 2.47
CA TYR A 116 3.95 -3.65 1.17
C TYR A 116 4.69 -4.97 0.90
N ALA A 117 5.41 -5.49 1.90
CA ALA A 117 6.09 -6.78 1.79
C ALA A 117 5.09 -7.93 1.58
N LEU A 118 3.96 -7.92 2.30
CA LEU A 118 2.89 -8.90 2.12
C LEU A 118 2.30 -8.83 0.71
N TRP A 119 2.06 -7.62 0.19
CA TRP A 119 1.60 -7.40 -1.18
C TRP A 119 2.55 -8.03 -2.19
N LEU A 120 3.84 -7.70 -2.13
CA LEU A 120 4.86 -8.29 -3.02
C LEU A 120 4.90 -9.81 -2.92
N ALA A 121 4.92 -10.36 -1.70
CA ALA A 121 4.97 -11.80 -1.47
C ALA A 121 3.75 -12.53 -2.05
N ARG A 122 2.55 -11.94 -1.94
CA ARG A 122 1.31 -12.49 -2.50
C ARG A 122 1.37 -12.62 -4.01
N PHE A 123 1.71 -11.54 -4.72
CA PHE A 123 1.75 -11.55 -6.18
C PHE A 123 2.93 -12.34 -6.73
N TRP A 124 4.08 -12.29 -6.07
CA TRP A 124 5.23 -13.13 -6.40
C TRP A 124 4.89 -14.61 -6.32
N ARG A 125 4.20 -15.03 -5.25
CA ARG A 125 3.76 -16.42 -5.09
C ARG A 125 2.68 -16.81 -6.10
N GLY A 126 1.72 -15.93 -6.37
CA GLY A 126 0.73 -16.14 -7.44
C GLY A 126 1.38 -16.35 -8.80
N TYR A 127 2.35 -15.52 -9.17
CA TYR A 127 3.13 -15.65 -10.39
C TYR A 127 3.93 -16.96 -10.46
N LYS A 128 4.54 -17.38 -9.35
CA LYS A 128 5.22 -18.69 -9.27
C LYS A 128 4.27 -19.88 -9.45
N LEU A 129 3.03 -19.78 -9.00
CA LEU A 129 2.02 -20.82 -9.23
C LEU A 129 1.56 -20.82 -10.69
N LEU A 130 1.31 -19.64 -11.26
CA LEU A 130 0.93 -19.46 -12.66
C LEU A 130 1.98 -20.00 -13.62
N SER A 131 3.26 -19.68 -13.42
CA SER A 131 4.37 -20.16 -14.25
C SER A 131 4.56 -21.69 -14.20
N ARG A 132 3.99 -22.36 -13.21
CA ARG A 132 3.98 -23.84 -13.10
C ARG A 132 2.70 -24.47 -13.64
N GLY A 133 1.77 -23.68 -14.17
CA GLY A 133 0.45 -24.16 -14.59
C GLY A 133 -0.45 -24.59 -13.44
N VAL A 134 -0.17 -24.17 -12.21
CA VAL A 134 -0.91 -24.56 -11.01
C VAL A 134 -1.94 -23.48 -10.67
N GLY A 135 -3.21 -23.87 -10.54
CA GLY A 135 -4.27 -22.98 -10.08
C GLY A 135 -4.21 -22.69 -8.57
N ILE A 136 -4.96 -21.68 -8.13
CA ILE A 136 -5.01 -21.26 -6.73
C ILE A 136 -6.18 -21.94 -6.02
N LYS A 137 -5.90 -22.67 -4.94
CA LYS A 137 -6.92 -23.43 -4.18
C LYS A 137 -8.01 -22.56 -3.59
N ASN A 138 -7.63 -21.45 -2.96
CA ASN A 138 -8.53 -20.49 -2.32
C ASN A 138 -8.27 -19.08 -2.88
N PRO A 139 -8.88 -18.70 -4.02
CA PRO A 139 -8.61 -17.41 -4.67
C PRO A 139 -8.95 -16.20 -3.80
N PHE A 140 -9.89 -16.33 -2.87
CA PHE A 140 -10.34 -15.24 -2.00
C PHE A 140 -9.51 -15.10 -0.72
N THR A 141 -8.35 -15.73 -0.61
CA THR A 141 -7.58 -15.73 0.65
C THR A 141 -6.95 -14.37 0.99
N PRO A 142 -7.02 -13.92 2.26
CA PRO A 142 -6.25 -12.77 2.75
C PRO A 142 -4.76 -13.09 2.95
N GLY A 143 -4.39 -14.38 2.94
CA GLY A 143 -3.01 -14.85 3.09
C GLY A 143 -2.30 -15.15 1.77
N LEU A 144 -1.14 -15.80 1.85
CA LEU A 144 -0.40 -16.22 0.66
C LEU A 144 -1.15 -17.30 -0.13
N PRO A 145 -1.22 -17.22 -1.48
CA PRO A 145 -1.93 -18.19 -2.29
C PRO A 145 -1.25 -19.57 -2.23
N ARG A 146 -2.05 -20.63 -2.24
CA ARG A 146 -1.58 -22.04 -2.26
C ARG A 146 -2.04 -22.71 -3.56
N GLY A 147 -1.20 -23.59 -4.09
CA GLY A 147 -1.55 -24.39 -5.25
C GLY A 147 -2.72 -25.33 -4.97
N LEU A 148 -3.52 -25.57 -6.01
CA LEU A 148 -4.50 -26.65 -6.06
C LEU A 148 -3.82 -28.02 -5.97
#